data_AF-A0A6S7KMY9-F1
#
_entry.id   AF-A0A6S7KMY9-F1
#
_cell.length_a   1.000
_cell.length_b   1.000
_cell.length_c   1.000
_cell.angle_alpha   90.00
_cell.angle_beta   90.00
_cell.angle_gamma   90.00
#
_symmetry.space_group_name_H-M   'P 1'
#
loop_
_entity.id
_entity.type
_entity.pdbx_description
1 polymer ?
#
loop_
_entity_poly.entity_id
_entity_poly.type
_entity_poly.pdbx_seq_one_letter_code
_entity_poly.pdbx_strand_id
1 'polypeptide(L)' 'MDGPPMRIFLRDDIDINPTRILTARQIPLARQAAAEEMLEKALANSVIERVDHPTDWISPAFFVPKPDGKG' A
#
# COMPACT_ATOMS: atom_id res chain seq x y z
N MET A 1 15.06 -8.85 17.25
CA MET A 1 15.56 -9.33 15.95
C MET A 1 16.55 -8.29 15.49
N ASP A 2 17.85 -8.58 15.55
CA ASP A 2 18.93 -7.62 15.27
C ASP A 2 19.62 -7.94 13.93
N GLY A 3 18.81 -8.11 12.88
CA GLY A 3 19.30 -8.28 11.51
C GLY A 3 19.13 -6.98 10.72
N PRO A 4 20.05 -6.66 9.79
CA PRO A 4 19.84 -5.53 8.88
C PRO A 4 18.59 -5.77 8.02
N PRO A 5 17.89 -4.71 7.56
CA PRO A 5 16.75 -4.84 6.67
C PRO A 5 17.09 -5.67 5.42
N MET A 6 16.17 -6.53 5.00
CA MET A 6 16.31 -7.30 3.77
C MET A 6 16.45 -6.37 2.56
N ARG A 7 17.42 -6.63 1.68
CA ARG A 7 17.58 -5.88 0.42
C ARG A 7 16.79 -6.55 -0.71
N ILE A 8 16.01 -5.74 -1.42
CA ILE A 8 15.32 -6.14 -2.66
C ILE A 8 16.22 -5.79 -3.84
N PHE A 9 16.41 -6.72 -4.77
CA PHE A 9 17.15 -6.52 -6.02
C PHE A 9 16.18 -6.40 -7.18
N LEU A 10 16.23 -5.26 -7.88
CA LEU A 10 15.57 -5.10 -9.16
C LEU A 10 16.47 -5.64 -10.28
N ARG A 11 15.88 -6.00 -11.41
CA ARG A 11 16.64 -6.37 -12.62
C ARG A 11 17.48 -5.19 -13.11
N ASP A 12 18.70 -5.47 -13.56
CA ASP A 12 19.67 -4.50 -14.07
C ASP A 12 19.85 -4.58 -15.59
N ASP A 13 19.30 -5.61 -16.22
CA ASP A 13 19.37 -5.86 -17.66
C ASP A 13 18.34 -5.08 -18.49
N ILE A 14 17.42 -4.36 -17.84
CA ILE A 14 16.36 -3.58 -18.47
C ILE A 14 16.17 -2.23 -17.79
N ASP A 15 15.73 -1.24 -18.57
CA ASP A 15 15.23 0.03 -18.01
C ASP A 15 13.83 -0.19 -17.42
N ILE A 16 13.70 -0.06 -16.10
CA ILE A 16 12.47 -0.36 -15.38
C ILE A 16 11.61 0.90 -15.28
N ASN A 17 10.62 0.99 -16.17
CA ASN A 17 9.59 2.01 -16.14
C ASN A 17 8.21 1.40 -15.83
N PRO A 18 7.38 2.03 -14.97
CA PRO A 18 6.04 1.54 -14.68
C PRO A 18 5.16 1.65 -15.92
N THR A 19 4.70 0.51 -16.45
CA THR A 19 3.89 0.46 -17.69
C THR A 19 2.38 0.47 -17.43
N ARG A 20 1.95 0.25 -16.18
CA ARG A 20 0.54 0.23 -15.80
C ARG A 20 0.08 1.61 -15.36
N ILE A 21 -0.73 2.25 -16.20
CA ILE A 21 -1.42 3.50 -15.86
C ILE A 21 -2.61 3.14 -14.96
N LEU A 22 -2.43 3.28 -13.64
CA LEU A 22 -3.45 3.00 -12.64
C LEU A 22 -3.79 4.29 -11.87
N THR A 23 -4.94 4.28 -11.19
CA THR A 23 -5.36 5.38 -10.33
C THR A 23 -5.70 4.85 -8.94
N ALA A 24 -5.55 5.70 -7.92
CA ALA A 24 -6.08 5.41 -6.60
C ALA A 24 -7.61 5.17 -6.70
N ARG A 25 -8.10 4.19 -5.94
CA ARG A 25 -9.52 3.88 -5.86
C ARG A 25 -10.09 4.39 -4.55
N GLN A 26 -11.31 4.91 -4.60
CA GLN A 26 -12.02 5.33 -3.41
C GLN A 26 -12.40 4.10 -2.55
N ILE A 27 -12.31 4.27 -1.24
CA ILE A 27 -12.73 3.27 -0.26
C ILE A 27 -14.27 3.18 -0.28
N PRO A 28 -14.87 1.97 -0.31
CA PRO A 28 -16.32 1.84 -0.18
C PRO A 28 -16.81 2.50 1.11
N LEU A 29 -17.86 3.33 1.03
CA LEU A 29 -18.36 4.14 2.15
C LEU A 29 -18.64 3.29 3.40
N ALA A 30 -19.25 2.12 3.23
CA ALA A 30 -19.56 1.20 4.32
C ALA A 30 -18.32 0.67 5.08
N ARG A 31 -17.11 0.84 4.52
CA ARG A 31 -15.84 0.37 5.08
C ARG A 31 -14.86 1.48 5.40
N GLN A 32 -15.24 2.73 5.20
CA GLN A 32 -14.33 3.87 5.33
C GLN A 32 -13.70 3.95 6.73
N ALA A 33 -14.52 3.89 7.79
CA ALA A 33 -14.03 3.98 9.16
C ALA A 33 -13.03 2.85 9.52
N ALA A 34 -13.34 1.60 9.19
CA ALA A 34 -12.46 0.47 9.47
C ALA A 34 -11.16 0.52 8.66
N ALA A 35 -11.24 0.97 7.39
CA ALA A 35 -10.09 1.15 6.54
C ALA A 35 -9.17 2.28 7.04
N GLU A 36 -9.74 3.41 7.47
CA GLU A 36 -9.00 4.53 8.06
C GLU A 36 -8.29 4.09 9.35
N GLU A 37 -8.96 3.36 10.24
CA GLU A 37 -8.33 2.82 11.46
C GLU A 37 -7.15 1.89 11.15
N MET A 38 -7.29 1.04 10.13
CA MET A 38 -6.21 0.16 9.67
C MET A 38 -5.01 0.97 9.14
N LEU A 39 -5.27 2.01 8.35
CA LEU A 39 -4.24 2.87 7.77
C LEU A 39 -3.50 3.66 8.86
N GLU A 40 -4.22 4.25 9.81
CA GLU A 40 -3.61 4.98 10.92
C GLU A 40 -2.75 4.06 11.80
N LYS A 41 -3.21 2.83 12.07
CA LYS A 41 -2.39 1.82 12.76
C LYS A 41 -1.14 1.46 11.97
N ALA A 42 -1.22 1.33 10.65
CA ALA A 42 -0.07 1.01 9.81
C ALA A 42 0.95 2.16 9.77
N LEU A 43 0.48 3.40 9.71
CA LEU A 43 1.31 4.61 9.81
C LEU A 43 2.00 4.70 11.19
N ALA A 44 1.24 4.53 12.28
CA ALA A 44 1.77 4.56 13.63
C ALA A 44 2.83 3.48 13.88
N ASN A 45 2.64 2.29 13.28
CA ASN A 45 3.59 1.19 13.36
C ASN A 45 4.74 1.31 12.33
N SER A 46 4.82 2.40 11.56
CA SER A 46 5.84 2.63 10.53
C SER A 46 5.91 1.50 9.47
N VAL A 47 4.77 0.86 9.20
CA VAL A 47 4.64 -0.17 8.15
C VAL A 47 4.51 0.49 6.77
N ILE A 48 3.85 1.66 6.74
CA ILE A 48 3.68 2.49 5.55
C ILE A 48 4.04 3.94 5.90
N GLU A 49 4.29 4.75 4.87
CA GLU A 49 4.52 6.17 5.00
C GLU A 49 3.56 6.96 4.09
N ARG A 50 3.35 8.24 4.42
CA ARG A 50 2.53 9.13 3.61
C ARG A 50 3.34 9.65 2.43
N VAL A 51 2.77 9.54 1.24
CA VAL A 51 3.29 10.15 0.01
C VAL A 51 2.32 11.26 -0.38
N ASP A 52 2.81 12.50 -0.41
CA ASP A 52 2.04 13.74 -0.62
C ASP A 52 2.21 14.36 -2.01
N HIS A 53 2.97 13.70 -2.87
CA HIS A 53 3.26 14.11 -4.24
C HIS A 53 2.90 12.98 -5.22
N PRO A 54 2.63 13.31 -6.50
CA PRO A 54 2.38 12.28 -7.51
C PRO A 54 3.66 11.47 -7.79
N THR A 55 3.48 10.18 -8.01
CA THR A 55 4.55 9.26 -8.43
C THR A 55 4.09 8.47 -9.66
N ASP A 56 5.04 8.04 -10.49
CA ASP A 56 4.74 7.14 -11.61
C ASP A 56 4.39 5.70 -11.13
N TRP A 57 4.62 5.43 -9.85
CA TRP A 57 4.51 4.12 -9.21
C TRP A 57 3.29 4.07 -8.30
N ILE A 58 2.15 3.67 -8.86
CA ILE A 58 0.89 3.54 -8.12
C ILE A 58 0.23 2.18 -8.33
N SER A 59 -0.34 1.64 -7.24
CA SER A 59 -1.18 0.45 -7.26
C SER A 59 -2.44 0.70 -6.43
N PRO A 60 -3.65 0.37 -6.93
CA PRO A 60 -4.88 0.57 -6.18
C PRO A 60 -4.98 -0.39 -5.00
N ALA A 61 -5.33 0.14 -3.82
CA ALA A 61 -5.65 -0.65 -2.65
C ALA A 61 -7.08 -1.19 -2.71
N PHE A 62 -7.32 -2.33 -2.06
CA PHE A 62 -8.63 -2.97 -1.93
C PHE A 62 -8.91 -3.30 -0.47
N PHE A 63 -10.06 -2.85 0.03
CA PHE A 63 -10.50 -3.10 1.39
C PHE A 63 -11.60 -4.16 1.36
N VAL A 64 -11.22 -5.42 1.55
CA VAL A 64 -12.10 -6.59 1.58
C VAL A 64 -12.24 -7.12 3.00
N PRO A 65 -13.41 -7.65 3.41
CA PRO A 65 -13.56 -8.26 4.73
C PRO A 65 -12.72 -9.52 4.78
N LYS A 66 -12.28 -9.89 5.98
CA LYS A 66 -11.71 -11.22 6.20
C LYS A 66 -12.78 -12.30 5.95
N PRO A 67 -12.38 -13.56 5.74
CA PRO A 67 -13.34 -14.66 5.50
C PRO A 67 -14.40 -14.81 6.60
N ASP A 68 -14.09 -14.41 7.84
CA ASP A 68 -15.00 -14.42 8.99
C ASP A 68 -15.90 -13.17 9.08
N GLY A 69 -15.84 -12.30 8.07
CA GLY A 69 -16.61 -11.05 7.99
C GLY A 69 -16.08 -9.94 8.90
N LYS A 70 -14.99 -10.16 9.63
CA LYS A 70 -14.42 -9.16 10.53
C LYS A 70 -13.45 -8.24 9.78
N GLY A 71 -13.58 -6.95 10.04
CA GLY A 71 -12.62 -5.89 9.71
C GLY A 71 -11.93 -5.45 10.97
#